data_AF-A0A352S7R5-F1
#
_entry.id   AF-A0A352S7R5-F1
#
_cell.length_a   1.000
_cell.length_b   1.000
_cell.length_c   1.000
_cell.angle_alpha   90.00
_cell.angle_beta   90.00
_cell.angle_gamma   90.00
#
_symmetry.space_group_name_H-M   'P 1'
#
loop_
_entity.id
_entity.type
_entity.pdbx_description
1 polymer ?
#
loop_
_entity_poly.entity_id
_entity_poly.type
_entity_poly.pdbx_seq_one_letter_code
_entity_poly.pdbx_strand_id
1 'polypeptide(L)'
;ACQLLEPRIDVLERVSLPDVVLRACLVLSNSHWLAGRRTEALGYLDRLEAYAVRYGLDRLLAEALVSRLRRHLQQGEMERANIVLECVQGLAEHYVGAGPERAGQIALAAARAGVEMALHTKDNANAIERIQPLLAGSERPQSAVSLRLQLVMARMSLGEHEAARQDFSRAVREGHRLGLTRTLLDTLEGKPEV
;
A
#
# COMPACT_ATOMS: atom_id res chain seq x y z
N ALA A 1 -3.04 -11.42 -15.98
CA ALA A 1 -2.74 -12.11 -14.71
C ALA A 1 -3.88 -13.03 -14.26
N CYS A 2 -5.13 -12.58 -14.28
CA CYS A 2 -6.32 -13.36 -13.90
C CYS A 2 -6.33 -14.80 -14.46
N GLN A 3 -6.35 -14.98 -15.78
CA GLN A 3 -6.39 -16.30 -16.43
C GLN A 3 -5.27 -17.27 -16.02
N LEU A 4 -4.13 -16.76 -15.51
CA LEU A 4 -3.01 -17.58 -15.10
C LEU A 4 -3.04 -17.89 -13.59
N LEU A 5 -3.44 -16.95 -12.75
CA LEU A 5 -3.39 -17.08 -11.30
C LEU A 5 -4.69 -17.61 -10.69
N GLU A 6 -5.85 -17.26 -11.23
CA GLU A 6 -7.16 -17.70 -10.70
C GLU A 6 -7.26 -19.23 -10.60
N PRO A 7 -6.89 -20.03 -11.61
CA PRO A 7 -7.01 -21.49 -11.51
C PRO A 7 -6.02 -22.12 -10.52
N ARG A 8 -5.02 -21.36 -10.06
CA ARG A 8 -3.91 -21.85 -9.24
C ARG A 8 -3.98 -21.35 -7.80
N ILE A 9 -4.88 -20.42 -7.48
CA ILE A 9 -4.87 -19.74 -6.17
C ILE A 9 -5.10 -20.72 -5.01
N ASP A 10 -6.00 -21.69 -5.17
CA ASP A 10 -6.25 -22.73 -4.16
C ASP A 10 -5.02 -23.62 -3.92
N VAL A 11 -4.26 -23.90 -4.98
CA VAL A 11 -3.02 -24.67 -4.88
C VAL A 11 -1.96 -23.83 -4.16
N LEU A 12 -1.81 -22.56 -4.56
CA LEU A 12 -0.82 -21.66 -3.96
C LEU A 12 -1.03 -21.51 -2.45
N GLU A 13 -2.27 -21.38 -1.98
CA GLU A 13 -2.60 -21.31 -0.55
C GLU A 13 -2.19 -22.55 0.25
N ARG A 14 -2.09 -23.71 -0.40
CA ARG A 14 -1.78 -24.99 0.27
C ARG A 14 -0.30 -25.33 0.25
N VAL A 15 0.41 -24.97 -0.81
CA VAL A 15 1.80 -25.44 -1.03
C VAL A 15 2.86 -24.34 -1.04
N SER A 16 2.46 -23.07 -1.08
CA SER A 16 3.41 -21.96 -1.23
C SER A 16 3.70 -21.25 0.09
N LEU A 17 4.79 -20.49 0.10
CA LEU A 17 5.09 -19.58 1.19
C LEU A 17 4.01 -18.50 1.29
N PRO A 18 3.68 -18.02 2.51
CA PRO A 18 2.64 -16.99 2.67
C PRO A 18 2.87 -15.71 1.85
N ASP A 19 4.12 -15.31 1.62
CA ASP A 19 4.44 -14.13 0.79
C ASP A 19 4.02 -14.32 -0.68
N VAL A 20 4.02 -15.55 -1.18
CA VAL A 20 3.54 -15.88 -2.54
C VAL A 20 2.03 -15.73 -2.62
N VAL A 21 1.30 -16.20 -1.59
CA VAL A 21 -0.16 -16.06 -1.49
C VAL A 21 -0.54 -14.58 -1.45
N LEU A 22 0.16 -13.79 -0.61
CA LEU A 22 0.00 -12.34 -0.56
C LEU A 22 0.14 -11.70 -1.94
N ARG A 23 1.25 -11.95 -2.64
CA ARG A 23 1.50 -11.37 -3.97
C ARG A 23 0.46 -11.82 -4.99
N ALA A 24 0.06 -13.09 -4.99
CA ALA A 24 -0.93 -13.61 -5.92
C ALA A 24 -2.30 -12.93 -5.72
N CYS A 25 -2.77 -12.85 -4.47
CA CYS A 25 -4.03 -12.18 -4.14
C CYS A 25 -4.00 -10.68 -4.48
N LEU A 26 -2.90 -9.97 -4.18
CA LEU A 26 -2.77 -8.55 -4.52
C LEU A 26 -2.75 -8.32 -6.04
N VAL A 27 -2.03 -9.16 -6.79
CA VAL A 27 -2.01 -9.07 -8.27
C VAL A 27 -3.39 -9.34 -8.86
N LEU A 28 -4.12 -10.34 -8.36
CA LEU A 28 -5.49 -10.63 -8.78
C LEU A 28 -6.41 -9.44 -8.44
N SER A 29 -6.40 -8.96 -7.19
CA SER A 29 -7.19 -7.79 -6.77
C SER A 29 -6.92 -6.58 -7.67
N ASN A 30 -5.65 -6.24 -7.91
CA ASN A 30 -5.24 -5.14 -8.80
C ASN A 30 -5.74 -5.36 -10.24
N SER A 31 -5.63 -6.58 -10.76
CA SER A 31 -6.05 -6.88 -12.14
C SER A 31 -7.56 -6.76 -12.33
N HIS A 32 -8.36 -7.23 -11.37
CA HIS A 32 -9.81 -7.05 -11.39
C HIS A 32 -10.19 -5.57 -11.23
N TRP A 33 -9.49 -4.85 -10.36
CA TRP A 33 -9.72 -3.42 -10.12
C TRP A 33 -9.52 -2.59 -11.40
N LEU A 34 -8.40 -2.80 -12.09
CA LEU A 34 -8.09 -2.12 -13.35
C LEU A 34 -9.08 -2.48 -14.46
N ALA A 35 -9.65 -3.69 -14.42
CA ALA A 35 -10.69 -4.12 -15.36
C ALA A 35 -12.10 -3.66 -14.96
N GLY A 36 -12.26 -2.82 -13.93
CA GLY A 36 -13.55 -2.32 -13.44
C GLY A 36 -14.37 -3.34 -12.65
N ARG A 37 -13.85 -4.56 -12.43
CA ARG A 37 -14.50 -5.66 -11.70
C ARG A 37 -14.31 -5.49 -10.19
N ARG A 38 -15.03 -4.53 -9.60
CA ARG A 38 -14.84 -4.09 -8.20
C ARG A 38 -15.12 -5.20 -7.19
N THR A 39 -16.20 -5.95 -7.37
CA THR A 39 -16.61 -7.02 -6.43
C THR A 39 -15.56 -8.13 -6.37
N GLU A 40 -15.05 -8.57 -7.51
CA GLU A 40 -14.02 -9.60 -7.57
C GLU A 40 -12.69 -9.09 -7.01
N ALA A 41 -12.36 -7.81 -7.24
CA ALA A 41 -11.17 -7.20 -6.67
C ALA A 41 -11.19 -7.21 -5.14
N LEU A 42 -12.34 -6.90 -4.53
CA LEU A 42 -12.54 -6.95 -3.09
C LEU A 42 -12.58 -8.40 -2.58
N GLY A 43 -13.21 -9.33 -3.31
CA GLY A 43 -13.26 -10.74 -2.94
C GLY A 43 -11.87 -11.38 -2.76
N TYR A 44 -10.87 -10.98 -3.55
CA TYR A 44 -9.48 -11.43 -3.34
C TYR A 44 -8.81 -10.83 -2.11
N LEU A 45 -9.23 -9.64 -1.66
CA LEU A 45 -8.78 -9.07 -0.39
C LEU A 45 -9.45 -9.78 0.78
N ASP A 46 -10.76 -10.04 0.70
CA ASP A 46 -11.50 -10.83 1.70
C ASP A 46 -10.85 -12.20 1.90
N ARG A 47 -10.51 -12.86 0.81
CA ARG A 47 -9.81 -14.14 0.80
C ARG A 47 -8.43 -14.07 1.46
N LEU A 48 -7.64 -13.05 1.13
CA LEU A 48 -6.31 -12.84 1.71
C LEU A 48 -6.38 -12.57 3.22
N GLU A 49 -7.34 -11.79 3.67
CA GLU A 49 -7.53 -11.51 5.10
C GLU A 49 -7.98 -12.75 5.86
N ALA A 50 -8.95 -13.51 5.32
CA ALA A 50 -9.35 -14.78 5.91
C ALA A 50 -8.18 -15.76 6.02
N TYR A 51 -7.32 -15.81 5.00
CA TYR A 51 -6.08 -16.61 5.03
C TYR A 51 -5.13 -16.11 6.13
N ALA A 52 -4.89 -14.80 6.22
CA ALA A 52 -3.98 -14.24 7.22
C ALA A 52 -4.48 -14.50 8.66
N VAL A 53 -5.77 -14.27 8.92
CA VAL A 53 -6.39 -14.53 10.23
C VAL A 53 -6.33 -16.02 10.59
N ARG A 54 -6.66 -16.92 9.64
CA ARG A 54 -6.64 -18.37 9.87
C ARG A 54 -5.29 -18.90 10.32
N TYR A 55 -4.20 -18.31 9.83
CA TYR A 55 -2.84 -18.75 10.14
C TYR A 55 -2.08 -17.81 11.11
N GLY A 56 -2.73 -16.79 11.67
CA GLY A 56 -2.10 -15.84 12.60
C GLY A 56 -0.97 -15.02 11.96
N LEU A 57 -1.14 -14.62 10.70
CA LEU A 57 -0.12 -13.95 9.89
C LEU A 57 -0.35 -12.43 9.87
N ASP A 58 -0.12 -11.78 11.01
CA ASP A 58 -0.45 -10.36 11.22
C ASP A 58 0.27 -9.41 10.26
N ARG A 59 1.48 -9.76 9.83
CA ARG A 59 2.18 -9.04 8.75
C ARG A 59 1.38 -9.03 7.44
N LEU A 60 0.84 -10.19 7.05
CA LEU A 60 0.03 -10.31 5.83
C LEU A 60 -1.30 -9.61 5.98
N LEU A 61 -1.90 -9.71 7.17
CA LEU A 61 -3.13 -8.99 7.51
C LEU A 61 -2.94 -7.48 7.35
N ALA A 62 -1.84 -6.93 7.89
CA ALA A 62 -1.53 -5.51 7.76
C ALA A 62 -1.43 -5.05 6.29
N GLU A 63 -0.74 -5.79 5.42
CA GLU A 63 -0.65 -5.46 3.98
C GLU A 63 -1.99 -5.60 3.24
N ALA A 64 -2.82 -6.57 3.63
CA ALA A 64 -4.16 -6.74 3.09
C ALA A 64 -5.06 -5.55 3.47
N LEU A 65 -5.03 -5.14 4.74
CA LEU A 65 -5.77 -3.98 5.25
C LEU A 65 -5.33 -2.68 4.56
N VAL A 66 -4.03 -2.45 4.38
CA VAL A 66 -3.54 -1.28 3.61
C VAL A 66 -4.12 -1.28 2.18
N SER A 67 -4.16 -2.44 1.54
CA SER A 67 -4.71 -2.57 0.19
C SER A 67 -6.22 -2.34 0.17
N ARG A 68 -6.96 -2.80 1.19
CA ARG A 68 -8.39 -2.56 1.33
C ARG A 68 -8.70 -1.08 1.63
N LEU A 69 -7.94 -0.44 2.50
CA LEU A 69 -8.02 1.00 2.76
C LEU A 69 -7.97 1.76 1.43
N ARG A 70 -6.97 1.46 0.60
CA ARG A 70 -6.83 2.07 -0.72
C ARG A 70 -8.08 1.91 -1.59
N ARG A 71 -8.73 0.73 -1.57
CA ARG A 71 -9.96 0.50 -2.34
C ARG A 71 -11.10 1.37 -1.85
N HIS A 72 -11.31 1.43 -0.53
CA HIS A 72 -12.34 2.30 0.05
C HIS A 72 -12.09 3.77 -0.28
N LEU A 73 -10.84 4.25 -0.18
CA LEU A 73 -10.47 5.61 -0.59
C LEU A 73 -10.78 5.86 -2.07
N GLN A 74 -10.39 4.94 -2.96
CA GLN A 74 -10.69 5.05 -4.40
C GLN A 74 -12.20 4.99 -4.73
N GLN A 75 -13.04 4.50 -3.82
CA GLN A 75 -14.51 4.51 -3.95
C GLN A 75 -15.16 5.70 -3.23
N GLY A 76 -14.38 6.55 -2.56
CA GLY A 76 -14.91 7.63 -1.71
C GLY A 76 -15.57 7.15 -0.42
N GLU A 77 -15.38 5.89 -0.04
CA GLU A 77 -15.99 5.27 1.14
C GLU A 77 -15.18 5.61 2.41
N MET A 78 -15.16 6.89 2.78
CA MET A 78 -14.30 7.42 3.84
C MET A 78 -14.50 6.77 5.21
N GLU A 79 -15.73 6.48 5.61
CA GLU A 79 -16.02 5.84 6.89
C GLU A 79 -15.40 4.43 6.96
N ARG A 80 -15.55 3.65 5.88
CA ARG A 80 -14.94 2.31 5.78
C ARG A 80 -13.43 2.39 5.73
N ALA A 81 -12.89 3.37 5.01
CA ALA A 81 -11.46 3.64 4.99
C ALA A 81 -10.94 3.93 6.41
N ASN A 82 -11.64 4.77 7.18
CA ASN A 82 -11.22 5.10 8.54
C ASN A 82 -11.24 3.89 9.48
N ILE A 83 -12.27 3.04 9.39
CA ILE A 83 -12.33 1.78 10.16
C ILE A 83 -11.10 0.91 9.86
N VAL A 84 -10.76 0.73 8.58
CA VAL A 84 -9.58 -0.08 8.20
C VAL A 84 -8.27 0.55 8.68
N LEU A 85 -8.17 1.88 8.66
CA LEU A 85 -7.03 2.61 9.20
C LEU A 85 -6.86 2.36 10.71
N GLU A 86 -7.95 2.44 11.48
CA GLU A 86 -7.95 2.14 12.91
C GLU A 86 -7.54 0.68 13.18
N CYS A 87 -8.04 -0.27 12.38
CA CYS A 87 -7.65 -1.68 12.52
C CYS A 87 -6.15 -1.90 12.31
N VAL A 88 -5.54 -1.32 11.27
CA VAL A 88 -4.10 -1.50 11.02
C VAL A 88 -3.23 -0.76 12.04
N GLN A 89 -3.70 0.38 12.55
CA GLN A 89 -3.02 1.10 13.64
C GLN A 89 -3.07 0.32 14.95
N GLY A 90 -4.24 -0.18 15.35
CA GLY A 90 -4.37 -1.04 16.53
C GLY A 90 -3.53 -2.31 16.43
N LEU A 91 -3.40 -2.89 15.23
CA LEU A 91 -2.51 -4.02 14.99
C LEU A 91 -1.04 -3.64 15.21
N ALA A 92 -0.59 -2.47 14.77
CA ALA A 92 0.77 -2.00 15.01
C ALA A 92 1.04 -1.71 16.49
N GLU A 93 0.07 -1.14 17.20
CA GLU A 93 0.15 -0.86 18.65
C GLU A 93 0.34 -2.15 19.46
N HIS A 94 -0.35 -3.23 19.09
CA HIS A 94 -0.20 -4.53 19.74
C HIS A 94 1.23 -5.08 19.68
N TYR A 95 2.01 -4.68 18.66
CA TYR A 95 3.39 -5.12 18.45
C TYR A 95 4.43 -4.13 18.98
N VAL A 96 4.04 -3.04 19.64
CA VAL A 96 4.99 -2.12 20.28
C VAL A 96 5.84 -2.87 21.30
N GLY A 97 7.15 -2.96 21.06
CA GLY A 97 8.09 -3.69 21.92
C GLY A 97 8.32 -5.15 21.56
N ALA A 98 7.56 -5.72 20.61
CA ALA A 98 7.97 -6.95 19.95
C ALA A 98 9.20 -6.66 19.08
N GLY A 99 10.17 -7.57 19.01
CA GLY A 99 11.48 -7.32 18.38
C GLY A 99 11.43 -6.67 16.98
N PRO A 100 12.54 -6.01 16.58
CA PRO A 100 12.56 -4.98 15.54
C PRO A 100 12.03 -5.44 14.17
N GLU A 101 12.22 -6.70 13.80
CA GLU A 101 11.84 -7.19 12.47
C GLU A 101 10.32 -7.35 12.25
N ARG A 102 9.58 -7.88 13.25
CA ARG A 102 8.13 -8.11 13.11
C ARG A 102 7.33 -6.85 13.40
N ALA A 103 7.68 -6.14 14.48
CA ALA A 103 7.05 -4.86 14.80
C ALA A 103 7.31 -3.82 13.72
N GLY A 104 8.52 -3.78 13.14
CA GLY A 104 8.87 -2.82 12.11
C GLY A 104 8.04 -2.94 10.83
N GLN A 105 7.71 -4.16 10.38
CA GLN A 105 6.94 -4.35 9.16
C GLN A 105 5.46 -3.99 9.32
N ILE A 106 4.85 -4.32 10.47
CA ILE A 106 3.47 -3.94 10.77
C ILE A 106 3.36 -2.43 11.00
N ALA A 107 4.32 -1.84 11.74
CA ALA A 107 4.40 -0.39 11.93
C ALA A 107 4.55 0.36 10.60
N LEU A 108 5.38 -0.16 9.68
CA LEU A 108 5.53 0.40 8.34
C LEU A 108 4.22 0.34 7.55
N ALA A 109 3.47 -0.77 7.62
CA ALA A 109 2.16 -0.89 6.98
C ALA A 109 1.16 0.13 7.54
N ALA A 110 1.07 0.28 8.86
CA ALA A 110 0.22 1.28 9.51
C ALA A 110 0.61 2.73 9.15
N ALA A 111 1.92 3.02 9.10
CA ALA A 111 2.40 4.34 8.71
C ALA A 111 2.05 4.65 7.24
N ARG A 112 2.21 3.68 6.33
CA ARG A 112 1.78 3.80 4.93
C ARG A 112 0.28 4.04 4.79
N ALA A 113 -0.54 3.33 5.58
CA ALA A 113 -1.99 3.57 5.63
C ALA A 113 -2.32 5.02 6.02
N GLY A 114 -1.63 5.54 7.05
CA GLY A 114 -1.79 6.94 7.47
C GLY A 114 -1.39 7.95 6.39
N VAL A 115 -0.34 7.66 5.62
CA VAL A 115 0.06 8.49 4.46
C VAL A 115 -1.02 8.48 3.37
N GLU A 116 -1.56 7.30 3.02
CA GLU A 116 -2.62 7.20 2.01
C GLU A 116 -3.88 7.97 2.42
N MET A 117 -4.27 7.87 3.69
CA MET A 117 -5.38 8.66 4.24
C MET A 117 -5.11 10.16 4.15
N ALA A 118 -3.96 10.63 4.63
CA ALA A 118 -3.61 12.06 4.66
C ALA A 118 -3.55 12.67 3.25
N LEU A 119 -3.00 11.93 2.28
CA LEU A 119 -3.01 12.35 0.88
C LEU A 119 -4.43 12.43 0.31
N HIS A 120 -5.29 11.47 0.64
CA HIS A 120 -6.66 11.44 0.16
C HIS A 120 -7.51 12.57 0.76
N THR A 121 -7.34 12.88 2.05
CA THR A 121 -8.03 14.00 2.72
C THR A 121 -7.41 15.36 2.42
N LYS A 122 -6.37 15.42 1.57
CA LYS A 122 -5.61 16.63 1.21
C LYS A 122 -4.90 17.28 2.41
N ASP A 123 -4.69 16.53 3.49
CA ASP A 123 -3.84 16.93 4.61
C ASP A 123 -2.36 16.73 4.23
N ASN A 124 -1.89 17.54 3.29
CA ASN A 124 -0.58 17.38 2.67
C ASN A 124 0.57 17.65 3.66
N ALA A 125 0.36 18.52 4.65
CA ALA A 125 1.36 18.78 5.69
C ALA A 125 1.61 17.53 6.54
N ASN A 126 0.54 16.91 7.05
CA ASN A 126 0.61 15.65 7.79
C ASN A 126 1.18 14.50 6.94
N ALA A 127 0.82 14.44 5.65
CA ALA A 127 1.40 13.46 4.74
C ALA A 127 2.94 13.63 4.63
N ILE A 128 3.44 14.85 4.50
CA ILE A 128 4.89 15.12 4.45
C ILE A 128 5.58 14.70 5.75
N GLU A 129 5.05 15.10 6.90
CA GLU A 129 5.59 14.75 8.22
C GLU A 129 5.68 13.24 8.43
N ARG A 130 4.68 12.49 7.93
CA ARG A 130 4.67 11.03 8.01
C ARG A 130 5.62 10.36 7.02
N ILE A 131 5.78 10.89 5.81
CA ILE A 131 6.62 10.27 4.77
C ILE A 131 8.11 10.42 5.08
N GLN A 132 8.54 11.55 5.66
CA GLN A 132 9.97 11.83 5.87
C GLN A 132 10.69 10.79 6.74
N PRO A 133 10.18 10.38 7.92
CA PRO A 133 10.79 9.31 8.71
C PRO A 133 10.84 7.97 7.98
N LEU A 134 9.80 7.64 7.20
CA LEU A 134 9.73 6.39 6.45
C LEU A 134 10.79 6.34 5.35
N LEU A 135 11.05 7.46 4.67
CA LEU A 135 12.11 7.55 3.68
C LEU A 135 13.50 7.45 4.31
N ALA A 136 13.70 8.03 5.50
CA ALA A 136 14.98 7.95 6.22
C ALA A 136 15.29 6.53 6.71
N GLY A 137 14.27 5.78 7.13
CA GLY A 137 14.40 4.39 7.61
C GLY A 137 14.25 3.31 6.53
N SER A 138 14.01 3.66 5.27
CA SER A 138 13.74 2.67 4.21
C SER A 138 15.04 2.05 3.68
N GLU A 139 15.34 0.83 4.11
CA GLU A 139 16.44 0.03 3.54
C GLU A 139 16.12 -0.52 2.14
N ARG A 140 14.82 -0.60 1.77
CA ARG A 140 14.37 -1.16 0.49
C ARG A 140 14.20 -0.06 -0.58
N PRO A 141 14.97 -0.08 -1.68
CA PRO A 141 14.90 0.95 -2.71
C PRO A 141 13.51 1.05 -3.37
N GLN A 142 12.78 -0.06 -3.51
CA GLN A 142 11.49 -0.09 -4.19
C GLN A 142 10.40 0.64 -3.39
N SER A 143 10.35 0.45 -2.08
CA SER A 143 9.37 1.11 -1.20
C SER A 143 9.67 2.61 -1.07
N ALA A 144 10.95 2.99 -1.05
CA ALA A 144 11.37 4.39 -1.05
C ALA A 144 10.91 5.16 -2.30
N VAL A 145 10.87 4.52 -3.47
CA VAL A 145 10.41 5.16 -4.72
C VAL A 145 8.92 5.56 -4.64
N SER A 146 8.05 4.66 -4.17
CA SER A 146 6.62 4.97 -4.00
C SER A 146 6.40 6.08 -2.96
N LEU A 147 7.07 6.00 -1.81
CA LEU A 147 6.97 7.02 -0.76
C LEU A 147 7.49 8.38 -1.25
N ARG A 148 8.53 8.41 -2.08
CA ARG A 148 9.05 9.66 -2.65
C ARG A 148 8.09 10.27 -3.66
N LEU A 149 7.41 9.47 -4.49
CA LEU A 149 6.36 9.99 -5.36
C LEU A 149 5.17 10.57 -4.57
N GLN A 150 4.78 9.92 -3.47
CA GLN A 150 3.77 10.45 -2.55
C GLN A 150 4.22 11.79 -1.93
N LEU A 151 5.50 11.93 -1.59
CA LEU A 151 6.07 13.19 -1.09
C LEU A 151 5.98 14.29 -2.15
N VAL A 152 6.34 13.98 -3.40
CA VAL A 152 6.22 14.91 -4.53
C VAL A 152 4.79 15.40 -4.68
N MET A 153 3.80 14.49 -4.60
CA MET A 153 2.39 14.85 -4.69
C MET A 153 1.97 15.83 -3.60
N ALA A 154 2.32 15.55 -2.34
CA ALA A 154 2.00 16.42 -1.21
C ALA A 154 2.65 17.80 -1.36
N ARG A 155 3.94 17.84 -1.73
CA ARG A 155 4.70 19.09 -1.95
C ARG A 155 4.13 19.93 -3.08
N MET A 156 3.75 19.31 -4.19
CA MET A 156 3.08 19.99 -5.29
C MET A 156 1.77 20.65 -4.85
N SER A 157 0.98 19.96 -4.01
CA SER A 157 -0.28 20.49 -3.49
C SER A 157 -0.11 21.66 -2.51
N LEU A 158 1.06 21.78 -1.87
CA LEU A 158 1.43 22.93 -1.02
C LEU A 158 2.15 24.06 -1.78
N GLY A 159 2.37 23.92 -3.10
CA GLY A 159 3.09 24.93 -3.90
C GLY A 159 4.62 24.85 -3.80
N GLU A 160 5.18 23.82 -3.17
CA GLU A 160 6.63 23.60 -3.04
C GLU A 160 7.23 23.02 -4.33
N HIS A 161 7.03 23.70 -5.46
CA HIS A 161 7.29 23.16 -6.80
C HIS A 161 8.76 22.78 -7.04
N GLU A 162 9.72 23.59 -6.55
CA GLU A 162 11.14 23.31 -6.78
C GLU A 162 11.63 22.08 -6.00
N ALA A 163 11.21 21.94 -4.74
CA ALA A 163 11.50 20.75 -3.94
C ALA A 163 10.85 19.50 -4.55
N ALA A 164 9.59 19.62 -4.99
CA ALA A 164 8.87 18.53 -5.66
C ALA A 164 9.56 18.08 -6.96
N ARG A 165 10.07 19.02 -7.76
CA ARG A 165 10.76 18.72 -9.03
C ARG A 165 12.05 17.91 -8.82
N GLN A 166 12.81 18.24 -7.79
CA GLN A 166 14.03 17.53 -7.43
C GLN A 166 13.74 16.09 -6.99
N ASP A 167 12.76 15.93 -6.10
CA ASP A 167 12.33 14.60 -5.62
C ASP A 167 11.74 13.75 -6.73
N PHE A 168 10.94 14.33 -7.61
CA PHE A 168 10.36 13.64 -8.77
C PHE A 168 11.45 13.11 -9.69
N SER A 169 12.41 13.96 -10.05
CA SER A 169 13.54 13.59 -10.89
C SER A 169 14.38 12.46 -10.27
N ARG A 170 14.46 12.41 -8.94
CA ARG A 170 15.15 11.34 -8.21
C ARG A 170 14.32 10.05 -8.21
N ALA A 171 13.03 10.13 -7.94
CA ALA A 171 12.11 8.98 -7.94
C ALA A 171 12.03 8.31 -9.31
N VAL A 172 11.94 9.09 -10.40
CA VAL A 172 11.90 8.56 -11.78
C VAL A 172 13.21 7.87 -12.15
N ARG A 173 14.37 8.47 -11.83
CA ARG A 173 15.68 7.85 -12.10
C ARG A 173 15.87 6.54 -11.34
N GLU A 174 15.55 6.54 -10.05
CA GLU A 174 15.64 5.34 -9.21
C GLU A 174 14.64 4.26 -9.66
N GLY A 175 13.39 4.65 -9.96
CA GLY A 175 12.36 3.75 -10.46
C GLY A 175 12.73 3.12 -11.81
N HIS A 176 13.24 3.92 -12.75
CA HIS A 176 13.73 3.42 -14.05
C HIS A 176 14.87 2.42 -13.88
N ARG A 177 15.87 2.74 -13.05
CA ARG A 177 17.02 1.84 -12.77
C ARG A 177 16.57 0.49 -12.19
N LEU A 178 15.47 0.48 -11.45
CA LEU A 178 14.93 -0.71 -10.79
C LEU A 178 13.83 -1.42 -11.60
N GLY A 179 13.48 -0.94 -12.80
CA GLY A 179 12.41 -1.51 -13.62
C GLY A 179 11.00 -1.32 -13.05
N LEU A 180 10.79 -0.29 -12.21
CA LEU A 180 9.55 -0.06 -11.45
C LEU A 180 8.53 0.83 -12.18
N THR A 181 8.51 0.82 -13.50
CA THR A 181 7.66 1.73 -14.31
C THR A 181 6.19 1.63 -13.93
N ARG A 182 5.65 0.42 -13.68
CA ARG A 182 4.26 0.25 -13.26
C ARG A 182 4.00 0.78 -11.84
N THR A 183 4.94 0.61 -10.91
CA THR A 183 4.83 1.19 -9.57
C THR A 183 4.75 2.70 -9.61
N LEU A 184 5.55 3.36 -10.48
CA LEU A 184 5.48 4.81 -10.65
C LEU A 184 4.08 5.24 -11.12
N LEU A 185 3.48 4.53 -12.08
CA LEU A 185 2.14 4.81 -12.60
C LEU A 185 1.05 4.56 -11.55
N ASP A 186 1.08 3.41 -10.87
CA ASP A 186 0.09 3.05 -9.84
C ASP A 186 0.07 4.07 -8.70
N THR A 187 1.23 4.63 -8.32
CA THR A 187 1.30 5.68 -7.29
C THR A 187 0.70 7.01 -7.78
N LEU A 188 0.84 7.33 -9.07
CA LEU A 188 0.28 8.55 -9.66
C LEU A 188 -1.23 8.45 -9.94
N GLU A 189 -1.72 7.26 -10.32
CA GLU A 189 -3.14 6.96 -10.58
C GLU A 189 -4.01 7.00 -9.29
N GLY A 190 -3.41 7.06 -8.11
CA GLY A 190 -4.12 7.16 -6.82
C GLY A 190 -4.82 8.50 -6.54
N LYS A 191 -4.84 9.45 -7.49
CA LYS A 191 -5.58 10.71 -7.37
C LYS A 191 -7.01 10.53 -7.89
N PRO A 192 -8.04 11.03 -7.18
CA PRO A 192 -9.29 11.38 -7.83
C PRO A 192 -8.99 12.44 -8.90
N GLU A 193 -9.51 12.25 -10.11
CA GLU A 193 -9.51 13.29 -11.14
C GLU A 193 -10.21 14.55 -10.59
N VAL A 194 -9.62 15.71 -10.88
CA VAL A 194 -10.21 17.04 -10.63
C VAL A 194 -11.25 17.31 -11.71
#